data_AF-A0A7X6Z8P1-F1
#
_entry.id   AF-A0A7X6Z8P1-F1
#
_cell.length_a   1.000
_cell.length_b   1.000
_cell.length_c   1.000
_cell.angle_alpha   90.00
_cell.angle_beta   90.00
_cell.angle_gamma   90.00
#
_symmetry.space_group_name_H-M   'P 1'
#
loop_
_entity.id
_entity.type
_entity.pdbx_description
1 polymer ?
#
loop_
_entity_poly.entity_id
_entity_poly.type
_entity_poly.pdbx_seq_one_letter_code
_entity_poly.pdbx_strand_id
1 'polypeptide(L)'
;MYCHEKTYDLDELARMNLHVHTAFSHCADRAMTLPAIVSEAEKAGLDAIALIDHDNDDRDDATVLAHVQELRRQLGGLETRVRVIIGCELSCYDIGKTLEGDRLRQALDYRAYALNHYHMPFW
;
A
#
# COMPACT_ATOMS: atom_id res chain seq x y z
N MET A 1 -29.96 14.13 -19.88
CA MET A 1 -28.84 13.87 -18.96
C MET A 1 -29.23 14.43 -17.61
N TYR A 2 -29.53 13.57 -16.63
CA TYR A 2 -29.81 14.02 -15.27
C TYR A 2 -28.47 14.27 -14.58
N CYS A 3 -28.00 15.52 -14.57
CA CYS A 3 -26.94 15.92 -13.66
C CYS A 3 -27.58 16.15 -12.29
N HIS A 4 -27.45 15.16 -11.42
CA HIS A 4 -27.74 15.34 -10.00
C HIS A 4 -26.76 16.36 -9.42
N GLU A 5 -27.22 17.16 -8.44
CA GLU A 5 -26.30 17.95 -7.62
C GLU A 5 -25.29 17.02 -6.95
N LYS A 6 -24.06 17.50 -6.77
CA LYS A 6 -23.02 16.73 -6.08
C LYS A 6 -23.50 16.42 -4.66
N THR A 7 -23.64 15.15 -4.33
CA THR A 7 -24.02 14.70 -2.97
C THR A 7 -22.81 14.48 -2.07
N TYR A 8 -21.60 14.73 -2.58
CA TYR A 8 -20.33 14.52 -1.89
C TYR A 8 -19.31 15.57 -2.32
N ASP A 9 -18.45 15.93 -1.37
CA ASP A 9 -17.29 16.79 -1.60
C ASP A 9 -16.12 15.93 -2.10
N LEU A 10 -15.70 16.17 -3.34
CA LEU A 10 -14.60 15.43 -3.95
C LEU A 10 -13.24 15.81 -3.34
N ASP A 11 -13.09 17.04 -2.86
CA ASP A 11 -11.85 17.48 -2.23
C ASP A 11 -11.64 16.73 -0.92
N GLU A 12 -12.72 16.49 -0.17
CA GLU A 12 -12.71 15.67 1.04
C GLU A 12 -12.42 14.20 0.72
N LEU A 13 -13.09 13.63 -0.28
CA LEU A 13 -12.85 12.24 -0.68
C LEU A 13 -11.43 11.99 -1.22
N ALA A 14 -10.78 13.01 -1.75
CA ALA A 14 -9.42 12.94 -2.29
C ALA A 14 -8.32 13.18 -1.24
N ARG A 15 -8.66 13.43 0.05
CA ARG A 15 -7.65 13.64 1.11
C ARG A 15 -6.85 12.40 1.49
N MET A 16 -7.18 11.24 0.94
CA MET A 16 -6.51 9.99 1.24
C MET A 16 -6.04 9.30 -0.05
N ASN A 17 -4.79 8.86 -0.08
CA ASN A 17 -4.30 7.97 -1.13
C ASN A 17 -3.98 6.59 -0.54
N LEU A 18 -4.87 5.63 -0.76
CA LEU A 18 -4.80 4.30 -0.15
C LEU A 18 -4.13 3.24 -1.06
N HIS A 19 -3.45 3.65 -2.12
CA HIS A 19 -2.74 2.74 -3.03
C HIS A 19 -1.43 3.36 -3.51
N VAL A 20 -0.39 3.28 -2.67
CA VAL A 20 0.95 3.78 -3.00
C VAL A 20 1.98 2.65 -2.88
N HIS A 21 2.81 2.49 -3.91
CA HIS A 21 3.95 1.58 -3.89
C HIS A 21 5.20 2.31 -3.41
N THR A 22 6.08 1.59 -2.73
CA THR A 22 7.41 2.07 -2.35
C THR A 22 8.47 1.45 -3.26
N ALA A 23 9.72 1.87 -3.09
CA ALA A 23 10.87 1.30 -3.77
C ALA A 23 11.08 -0.21 -3.50
N PHE A 24 10.31 -0.85 -2.61
CA PHE A 24 10.28 -2.29 -2.43
C PHE A 24 9.51 -3.04 -3.53
N SER A 25 8.57 -2.37 -4.22
CA SER A 25 7.92 -2.93 -5.41
C SER A 25 8.79 -2.74 -6.66
N HIS A 26 8.86 -3.76 -7.52
CA HIS A 26 9.59 -3.67 -8.79
C HIS A 26 9.03 -2.64 -9.78
N CYS A 27 7.73 -2.34 -9.70
CA CYS A 27 7.07 -1.36 -10.55
C CYS A 27 7.31 0.10 -10.13
N ALA A 28 7.82 0.33 -8.92
CA ALA A 28 8.03 1.65 -8.38
C ALA A 28 9.42 2.20 -8.73
N ASP A 29 9.53 3.51 -8.82
CA ASP A 29 10.83 4.16 -8.95
C ASP A 29 11.63 4.00 -7.66
N ARG A 30 12.96 3.81 -7.76
CA ARG A 30 13.85 3.68 -6.59
C ARG A 30 13.84 4.92 -5.70
N ALA A 31 13.44 6.08 -6.22
CA ALA A 31 13.26 7.31 -5.46
C ALA A 31 12.01 7.30 -4.56
N MET A 32 11.07 6.35 -4.74
CA MET A 32 9.85 6.20 -3.93
C MET A 32 10.14 5.62 -2.54
N THR A 33 10.98 6.31 -1.79
CA THR A 33 11.29 6.02 -0.39
C THR A 33 10.21 6.57 0.54
N LEU A 34 10.05 6.01 1.74
CA LEU A 34 9.06 6.49 2.73
C LEU A 34 9.16 8.02 2.97
N PRO A 35 10.34 8.61 3.26
CA PRO A 35 10.42 10.05 3.49
C PRO A 35 10.01 10.89 2.27
N ALA A 36 10.37 10.43 1.06
CA ALA A 36 10.01 11.13 -0.17
C ALA A 36 8.49 11.10 -0.40
N ILE A 37 7.87 9.92 -0.25
CA ILE A 37 6.42 9.75 -0.40
C ILE A 37 5.68 10.61 0.63
N VAL A 38 6.09 10.58 1.90
CA VAL A 38 5.47 11.37 2.96
C VAL A 38 5.60 12.88 2.69
N SER A 39 6.77 13.35 2.24
CA SER A 39 6.96 14.75 1.88
C SER A 39 6.02 15.20 0.75
N GLU A 40 5.85 14.37 -0.28
CA GLU A 40 4.92 14.68 -1.37
C GLU A 40 3.45 14.63 -0.91
N ALA A 41 3.09 13.67 -0.06
CA ALA A 41 1.75 13.60 0.52
C ALA A 41 1.42 14.86 1.35
N GLU A 42 2.39 15.36 2.13
CA GLU A 42 2.23 16.59 2.91
C GLU A 42 2.06 17.83 2.04
N LYS A 43 2.81 17.93 0.92
CA LYS A 43 2.68 19.01 -0.06
C LYS A 43 1.34 18.96 -0.78
N ALA A 44 0.85 17.75 -1.06
CA ALA A 44 -0.46 17.52 -1.66
C ALA A 44 -1.63 17.78 -0.69
N GLY A 45 -1.35 17.96 0.61
CA GLY A 45 -2.38 18.21 1.62
C GLY A 45 -3.23 16.97 1.93
N LEU A 46 -2.65 15.77 1.75
CA LEU A 46 -3.30 14.52 2.13
C LEU A 46 -3.27 14.36 3.65
N ASP A 47 -4.32 13.75 4.20
CA ASP A 47 -4.42 13.39 5.61
C ASP A 47 -3.87 12.00 5.88
N ALA A 48 -3.97 11.10 4.89
CA ALA A 48 -3.49 9.73 5.03
C ALA A 48 -2.99 9.14 3.70
N ILE A 49 -2.02 8.23 3.83
CA ILE A 49 -1.55 7.39 2.74
C ILE A 49 -1.48 5.92 3.19
N ALA A 50 -1.72 4.99 2.27
CA ALA A 50 -1.41 3.57 2.49
C ALA A 50 -0.29 3.12 1.56
N LEU A 51 0.76 2.55 2.16
CA LEU A 51 1.86 1.93 1.44
C LEU A 51 1.54 0.44 1.30
N ILE A 52 1.32 0.01 0.06
CA ILE A 52 0.88 -1.35 -0.26
C ILE A 52 1.70 -1.94 -1.41
N ASP A 53 2.95 -2.29 -1.09
CA ASP A 53 3.81 -2.99 -2.05
C ASP A 53 3.24 -4.36 -2.43
N HIS A 54 3.63 -4.85 -3.62
CA HIS A 54 3.22 -6.17 -4.09
C HIS A 54 3.85 -7.29 -3.25
N ASP A 55 3.08 -8.33 -3.00
CA ASP A 55 3.58 -9.64 -2.58
C ASP A 55 3.77 -10.54 -3.81
N ASN A 56 5.01 -10.63 -4.28
CA ASN A 56 5.36 -11.33 -5.52
C ASN A 56 6.03 -12.70 -5.31
N ASP A 57 6.37 -13.08 -4.07
CA ASP A 57 7.09 -14.33 -3.83
C ASP A 57 6.11 -15.39 -3.31
N ASP A 58 5.90 -16.43 -4.10
CA ASP A 58 5.02 -17.55 -3.76
C ASP A 58 5.62 -18.49 -2.70
N ARG A 59 6.87 -18.25 -2.28
CA ARG A 59 7.63 -19.18 -1.43
C ARG A 59 7.69 -18.82 0.05
N ASP A 60 7.70 -17.54 0.44
CA ASP A 60 7.74 -17.13 1.86
C ASP A 60 7.40 -15.64 2.08
N ASP A 61 6.47 -15.38 3.00
CA ASP A 61 6.08 -14.05 3.51
C ASP A 61 7.26 -13.27 4.15
N ALA A 62 8.38 -13.93 4.45
CA ALA A 62 9.50 -13.34 5.20
C ALA A 62 10.04 -12.03 4.61
N THR A 63 10.13 -11.94 3.28
CA THR A 63 10.61 -10.74 2.59
C THR A 63 9.65 -9.56 2.80
N VAL A 64 8.36 -9.78 2.58
CA VAL A 64 7.33 -8.75 2.77
C VAL A 64 7.24 -8.33 4.22
N LEU A 65 7.31 -9.29 5.16
CA LEU A 65 7.38 -9.01 6.59
C LEU A 65 8.59 -8.14 6.95
N ALA A 66 9.76 -8.39 6.37
CA ALA A 66 10.95 -7.57 6.59
C ALA A 66 10.76 -6.15 6.05
N HIS A 67 10.16 -5.99 4.87
CA HIS A 67 9.82 -4.67 4.31
C HIS A 67 8.84 -3.90 5.21
N VAL A 68 7.77 -4.56 5.69
CA VAL A 68 6.79 -3.97 6.63
C VAL A 68 7.48 -3.50 7.91
N GLN A 69 8.37 -4.33 8.47
CA GLN A 69 9.14 -3.97 9.67
C GLN A 69 10.07 -2.78 9.43
N GLU A 70 10.72 -2.74 8.27
CA GLU A 70 11.61 -1.64 7.90
C GLU A 70 10.83 -0.33 7.70
N LEU A 71 9.68 -0.35 7.02
CA LEU A 71 8.80 0.82 6.90
C LEU A 71 8.35 1.32 8.28
N ARG A 72 7.95 0.43 9.18
CA ARG A 72 7.58 0.79 10.56
C ARG A 72 8.74 1.43 11.31
N ARG A 73 9.95 0.86 11.18
CA ARG A 73 11.16 1.40 11.80
C ARG A 73 11.49 2.80 11.28
N GLN A 74 11.43 3.01 9.96
CA GLN A 74 11.67 4.31 9.35
C GLN A 74 10.60 5.33 9.79
N LEU A 75 9.32 4.93 9.79
CA LEU A 75 8.22 5.78 10.23
C LEU A 75 8.35 6.21 11.69
N GLY A 76 8.82 5.31 12.58
CA GLY A 76 9.06 5.63 13.99
C GLY A 76 10.13 6.71 14.22
N GLY A 77 10.97 7.00 13.22
CA GLY A 77 11.94 8.10 13.24
C GLY A 77 11.57 9.31 12.39
N LEU A 78 10.37 9.32 11.79
CA LEU A 78 9.92 10.37 10.87
C LEU A 78 8.81 11.18 11.52
N GLU A 79 9.05 12.47 11.73
CA GLU A 79 7.98 13.40 12.10
C GLU A 79 7.13 13.72 10.86
N THR A 80 5.84 13.45 10.93
CA THR A 80 4.90 13.78 9.86
C THR A 80 3.50 14.02 10.42
N ARG A 81 2.74 14.87 9.74
CA ARG A 81 1.31 15.07 10.00
C ARG A 81 0.41 14.08 9.24
N VAL A 82 0.95 13.40 8.23
CA VAL A 82 0.20 12.46 7.40
C VAL A 82 0.13 11.12 8.12
N ARG A 83 -1.08 10.57 8.24
CA ARG A 83 -1.24 9.20 8.74
C ARG A 83 -0.74 8.21 7.70
N VAL A 84 0.36 7.52 8.01
CA VAL A 84 0.89 6.45 7.15
C VAL A 84 0.34 5.10 7.63
N ILE A 85 -0.28 4.37 6.71
CA ILE A 85 -0.83 3.03 6.92
C ILE A 85 0.06 2.04 6.18
N ILE A 86 0.53 0.99 6.85
CA ILE A 86 1.44 0.00 6.25
C ILE A 86 0.66 -1.28 5.96
N GLY A 87 0.55 -1.59 4.68
CA GLY A 87 -0.22 -2.71 4.18
C GLY A 87 0.52 -3.46 3.06
N CYS A 88 -0.23 -4.21 2.28
CA CYS A 88 0.28 -4.93 1.12
C CYS A 88 -0.83 -5.06 0.07
N GLU A 89 -0.44 -5.05 -1.20
CA GLU A 89 -1.29 -5.43 -2.31
C GLU A 89 -1.14 -6.94 -2.56
N LEU A 90 -2.14 -7.68 -2.09
CA LEU A 90 -2.18 -9.12 -2.03
C LEU A 90 -2.86 -9.71 -3.25
N SER A 91 -2.35 -10.86 -3.69
CA SER A 91 -2.94 -11.62 -4.79
C SER A 91 -4.21 -12.33 -4.35
N CYS A 92 -5.31 -12.13 -5.07
CA CYS A 92 -6.52 -12.94 -5.03
C CYS A 92 -6.61 -13.72 -6.34
N TYR A 93 -5.97 -14.89 -6.38
CA TYR A 93 -5.76 -15.65 -7.62
C TYR A 93 -6.85 -16.68 -7.92
N ASP A 94 -7.74 -16.97 -6.97
CA ASP A 94 -8.86 -17.88 -7.15
C ASP A 94 -9.95 -17.58 -6.11
N ILE A 95 -11.13 -18.20 -6.26
CA ILE A 95 -12.25 -18.04 -5.34
C ILE A 95 -11.83 -18.45 -3.93
N GLY A 96 -11.75 -17.45 -3.05
CA GLY A 96 -11.38 -17.64 -1.65
C GLY A 96 -9.90 -17.97 -1.42
N LYS A 97 -9.03 -17.82 -2.42
CA LYS A 97 -7.59 -18.06 -2.29
C LYS A 97 -6.80 -16.77 -2.42
N THR A 98 -5.92 -16.55 -1.46
CA THR A 98 -4.98 -15.44 -1.44
C THR A 98 -3.57 -15.94 -1.14
N LEU A 99 -2.54 -15.16 -1.47
CA LEU A 99 -1.16 -15.62 -1.43
C LEU A 99 -0.56 -15.63 -0.01
N GLU A 100 -1.01 -14.73 0.86
CA GLU A 100 -0.38 -14.50 2.16
C GLU A 100 -0.76 -15.53 3.23
N GLY A 101 0.24 -15.89 4.05
CA GLY A 101 0.04 -16.65 5.28
C GLY A 101 -0.57 -15.83 6.42
N ASP A 102 -1.00 -16.52 7.48
CA ASP A 102 -1.63 -15.88 8.66
C ASP A 102 -0.72 -14.85 9.35
N ARG A 103 0.59 -15.09 9.33
CA ARG A 103 1.56 -14.20 9.98
C ARG A 103 1.63 -12.86 9.28
N LEU A 104 1.77 -12.84 7.94
CA LEU A 104 1.73 -11.60 7.18
C LEU A 104 0.36 -10.94 7.31
N ARG A 105 -0.73 -11.71 7.16
CA ARG A 105 -2.10 -11.22 7.30
C ARG A 105 -2.35 -10.45 8.60
N GLN A 106 -1.81 -10.93 9.73
CA GLN A 106 -1.93 -10.29 11.05
C GLN A 106 -0.99 -9.09 11.23
N ALA A 107 0.10 -9.01 10.47
CA ALA A 107 1.07 -7.94 10.58
C ALA A 107 0.65 -6.66 9.85
N LEU A 108 -0.26 -6.73 8.89
CA LEU A 108 -0.66 -5.61 8.02
C LEU A 108 -1.81 -4.78 8.63
N ASP A 109 -1.69 -3.45 8.54
CA ASP A 109 -2.73 -2.51 8.98
C ASP A 109 -3.85 -2.37 7.93
N TYR A 110 -3.53 -2.66 6.67
CA TYR A 110 -4.42 -2.55 5.51
C TYR A 110 -4.09 -3.63 4.47
N ARG A 111 -5.11 -4.17 3.82
CA ARG A 111 -4.99 -5.27 2.87
C ARG A 111 -5.81 -4.93 1.63
N ALA A 112 -5.13 -4.71 0.51
CA ALA A 112 -5.77 -4.59 -0.79
C ALA A 112 -5.66 -5.93 -1.50
N TYR A 113 -6.75 -6.45 -2.04
CA TYR A 113 -6.75 -7.70 -2.79
C TYR A 113 -7.00 -7.41 -4.26
N ALA A 114 -6.03 -7.75 -5.10
CA ALA A 114 -6.13 -7.55 -6.54
C ALA A 114 -6.24 -8.90 -7.26
N LEU A 115 -7.04 -8.91 -8.34
CA LEU A 115 -7.21 -10.07 -9.22
C LEU A 115 -5.97 -10.21 -10.10
N ASN A 116 -4.93 -10.79 -9.53
CA ASN A 116 -3.64 -10.99 -10.17
C ASN A 116 -3.12 -12.39 -9.85
N HIS A 117 -2.02 -12.78 -10.50
CA HIS A 117 -1.37 -14.06 -10.29
C HIS A 117 0.12 -13.85 -10.00
N TYR A 118 0.48 -12.96 -9.06
CA TYR A 118 1.89 -12.64 -8.77
C TYR A 118 2.76 -13.86 -8.43
N HIS A 119 2.14 -14.95 -7.96
CA HIS A 119 2.77 -16.25 -7.75
C HIS A 119 3.27 -16.95 -9.03
N MET A 120 2.89 -16.47 -10.22
CA MET A 120 3.29 -17.08 -11.48
C MET A 120 4.58 -16.44 -12.02
N PRO A 121 5.45 -17.19 -12.71
CA PRO A 121 6.78 -16.73 -13.11
C PRO A 121 6.82 -15.77 -14.32
N PHE A 122 5.68 -15.27 -14.78
CA PHE A 122 5.56 -14.47 -16.01
C PHE A 122 5.16 -13.01 -15.79
N TRP A 123 5.35 -12.51 -14.57
CA TRP A 123 5.13 -11.10 -14.21
C TRP A 123 6.46 -10.34 -14.13
#